data_AF-A0A9D9LSA0-F1
#
_entry.id   AF-A0A9D9LSA0-F1
#
_cell.length_a   1.000
_cell.length_b   1.000
_cell.length_c   1.000
_cell.angle_alpha   90.00
_cell.angle_beta   90.00
_cell.angle_gamma   90.00
#
_symmetry.space_group_name_H-M   'P 1'
#
loop_
_entity.id
_entity.type
_entity.pdbx_description
1 polymer ?
#
loop_
_entity_poly.entity_id
_entity_poly.type
_entity_poly.pdbx_seq_one_letter_code
_entity_poly.pdbx_strand_id
1 'polypeptide(L)'
;MLRQVEILKAVQDKLKKLYPLKVYLDEVKEDFETPCFFLKLIKTAIPHNIESNKCLNDCLLIIAYLALKGTAQATDLYDIKDNVTAAFWRGLQVKDRYLYFEEVSSDTDTEEAEIVYIQLPFKYYDTDFGEKEELPKIFNIHQQEKIRETKEIHCESENPGKLTKEQVLEIMRLEKESGVFNHSEEKIEQLKGELENG
;
A
#
# COMPACT_ATOMS: atom_id res chain seq x y z
N MET A 1 -5.80 -2.01 14.64
CA MET A 1 -5.52 -1.12 13.50
C MET A 1 -4.19 -0.39 13.65
N LEU A 2 -3.37 -0.35 12.61
CA LEU A 2 -2.11 0.38 12.49
C LEU A 2 -2.39 1.88 12.43
N ARG A 3 -1.74 2.66 13.30
CA ARG A 3 -1.99 4.11 13.38
C ARG A 3 -1.02 4.86 12.47
N GLN A 4 -1.51 5.92 11.82
CA GLN A 4 -0.71 6.78 10.93
C GLN A 4 0.55 7.32 11.61
N VAL A 5 0.45 7.74 12.87
CA VAL A 5 1.59 8.23 13.67
C VAL A 5 2.70 7.18 13.84
N GLU A 6 2.37 5.90 13.80
CA GLU A 6 3.35 4.81 13.96
C GLU A 6 4.15 4.61 12.68
N ILE A 7 3.48 4.76 11.53
CA ILE A 7 4.12 4.77 10.21
C ILE A 7 5.06 5.98 10.12
N LEU A 8 4.57 7.18 10.43
CA LEU A 8 5.35 8.42 10.37
C LEU A 8 6.58 8.37 11.29
N LYS A 9 6.44 7.83 12.51
CA LYS A 9 7.58 7.63 13.43
C LYS A 9 8.62 6.66 12.86
N ALA A 10 8.19 5.54 12.29
CA ALA A 10 9.11 4.59 11.68
C ALA A 10 9.89 5.19 10.49
N VAL A 11 9.22 6.01 9.67
CA VAL A 11 9.88 6.77 8.59
C VAL A 11 10.88 7.77 9.17
N GLN A 12 10.47 8.53 10.18
CA GLN A 12 11.33 9.50 10.86
C GLN A 12 12.58 8.85 11.45
N ASP A 13 12.44 7.72 12.13
CA ASP A 13 13.57 6.98 12.72
C ASP A 13 14.52 6.44 11.66
N LYS A 14 13.98 6.03 10.50
CA LYS A 14 14.78 5.57 9.36
C LYS A 14 15.55 6.73 8.71
N LEU A 15 14.92 7.89 8.52
CA LEU A 15 15.57 9.08 7.97
C LEU A 15 16.66 9.63 8.91
N LYS A 16 16.41 9.68 10.23
CA LYS A 16 17.40 10.14 11.23
C LYS A 16 18.67 9.28 11.28
N LYS A 17 18.59 8.02 10.83
CA LYS A 17 19.76 7.13 10.71
C LYS A 17 20.60 7.44 9.47
N LEU A 18 19.97 7.97 8.42
CA LEU A 18 20.65 8.35 7.18
C LEU A 18 21.26 9.75 7.29
N TYR A 19 20.51 10.67 7.91
CA TYR A 19 20.87 12.08 7.96
C TYR A 19 20.70 12.64 9.37
N PRO A 20 21.65 13.43 9.89
CA PRO A 20 21.51 14.15 11.15
C PRO A 20 20.65 15.41 11.01
N LEU A 21 19.51 15.31 10.33
CA LEU A 21 18.61 16.43 10.01
C LEU A 21 17.31 16.36 10.81
N LYS A 22 16.69 17.52 11.01
CA LYS A 22 15.35 17.60 11.60
C LYS A 22 14.31 17.06 10.61
N VAL A 23 13.32 16.36 11.16
CA VAL A 23 12.21 15.76 10.42
C VAL A 23 10.93 16.24 11.05
N TYR A 24 10.15 16.99 10.28
CA TYR A 24 8.87 17.57 10.66
C TYR A 24 7.71 16.81 10.02
N LEU A 25 6.50 17.03 10.53
CA LEU A 25 5.27 16.61 9.86
C LEU A 25 4.73 17.78 9.03
N ASP A 26 4.03 17.49 7.94
CA ASP A 26 3.47 18.49 7.01
C ASP A 26 2.53 19.50 7.70
N GLU A 27 1.96 19.14 8.86
CA GLU A 27 1.11 20.04 9.66
C GLU A 27 1.89 21.15 10.39
N VAL A 28 3.21 21.07 10.50
CA VAL A 28 4.06 22.11 11.11
C VAL A 28 4.31 23.22 10.11
N LYS A 29 3.69 24.38 10.31
CA LYS A 29 3.72 25.51 9.36
C LYS A 29 4.71 26.62 9.69
N GLU A 30 5.24 26.65 10.91
CA GLU A 30 6.08 27.74 11.43
C GLU A 30 7.33 27.18 12.13
N ASP A 31 8.40 27.98 12.17
CA ASP A 31 9.65 27.72 12.91
C ASP A 31 10.43 26.44 12.56
N PHE A 32 10.42 26.02 11.29
CA PHE A 32 11.30 24.94 10.83
C PHE A 32 12.67 25.48 10.37
N GLU A 33 13.71 24.70 10.64
CA GLU A 33 15.08 24.97 10.21
C GLU A 33 15.44 24.14 8.98
N THR A 34 16.06 24.77 7.97
CA THR A 34 16.59 24.09 6.77
C THR A 34 18.10 23.84 6.89
N PRO A 35 18.65 22.77 6.26
CA PRO A 35 17.92 21.75 5.51
C PRO A 35 17.15 20.78 6.43
N CYS A 36 16.00 20.32 5.97
CA CYS A 36 15.15 19.39 6.75
C CYS A 36 14.28 18.49 5.86
N PHE A 37 13.64 17.53 6.52
CA PHE A 37 12.60 16.70 5.91
C PHE A 37 11.22 17.05 6.46
N PHE A 38 10.22 16.95 5.60
CA PHE A 38 8.80 16.93 5.96
C PHE A 38 8.18 15.59 5.57
N LEU A 39 7.29 15.11 6.43
CA LEU A 39 6.56 13.86 6.22
C LEU A 39 5.07 14.15 6.13
N LYS A 40 4.45 13.59 5.09
CA LYS A 40 3.00 13.56 4.92
C LYS A 40 2.56 12.13 4.66
N LEU A 41 1.47 11.72 5.28
CA LEU A 41 0.80 10.46 4.97
C LEU A 41 -0.64 10.74 4.58
N ILE A 42 -0.99 10.40 3.35
CA ILE A 42 -2.38 10.42 2.89
C ILE A 42 -2.89 8.99 3.01
N LYS A 43 -3.99 8.78 3.73
CA LYS A 43 -4.60 7.46 3.96
C LYS A 43 -6.07 7.48 3.56
N THR A 44 -6.45 6.57 2.68
CA THR A 44 -7.83 6.28 2.30
C THR A 44 -8.22 4.91 2.83
N ALA A 45 -9.19 4.87 3.73
CA ALA A 45 -9.74 3.63 4.28
C ALA A 45 -10.93 3.16 3.42
N ILE A 46 -10.78 2.00 2.79
CA ILE A 46 -11.77 1.41 1.89
C ILE A 46 -12.38 0.17 2.58
N PRO A 47 -13.69 0.14 2.85
CA PRO A 47 -14.37 -1.07 3.30
C PRO A 47 -14.23 -2.14 2.22
N HIS A 48 -13.49 -3.22 2.51
CA HIS A 48 -13.26 -4.28 1.52
C HIS A 48 -14.26 -5.42 1.69
N ASN A 49 -14.54 -5.80 2.93
CA ASN A 49 -15.56 -6.80 3.23
C ASN A 49 -16.19 -6.51 4.60
N ILE A 50 -17.48 -6.13 4.58
CA ILE A 50 -18.29 -5.75 5.74
C ILE A 50 -18.46 -6.93 6.71
N GLU A 51 -18.59 -8.16 6.20
CA GLU A 51 -18.81 -9.36 7.02
C GLU A 51 -17.55 -9.78 7.79
N SER A 52 -16.36 -9.57 7.19
CA SER A 52 -15.06 -9.89 7.80
C SER A 52 -14.39 -8.71 8.51
N ASN A 53 -15.06 -7.56 8.57
CA ASN A 53 -14.56 -6.32 9.16
C ASN A 53 -13.15 -5.92 8.66
N LYS A 54 -12.88 -6.21 7.39
CA LYS A 54 -11.59 -5.92 6.73
C LYS A 54 -11.66 -4.57 6.04
N CYS A 55 -10.71 -3.71 6.38
CA CYS A 55 -10.48 -2.44 5.72
C CYS A 55 -9.19 -2.51 4.91
N LEU A 56 -9.27 -2.22 3.61
CA LEU A 56 -8.11 -1.95 2.79
C LEU A 56 -7.71 -0.49 3.02
N ASN A 57 -6.46 -0.26 3.37
CA ASN A 57 -5.91 1.08 3.54
C ASN A 57 -5.01 1.36 2.34
N ASP A 58 -5.44 2.29 1.50
CA ASP A 58 -4.64 2.82 0.39
C ASP A 58 -3.91 4.06 0.86
N CYS A 59 -2.58 4.04 0.77
CA CYS A 59 -1.73 5.03 1.42
C CYS A 59 -0.70 5.60 0.44
N LEU A 60 -0.46 6.89 0.57
CA LEU A 60 0.63 7.60 -0.09
C LEU A 60 1.48 8.29 0.97
N LEU A 61 2.70 7.79 1.16
CA LEU A 61 3.72 8.46 1.96
C LEU A 61 4.49 9.43 1.06
N ILE A 62 4.61 10.67 1.52
CA ILE A 62 5.40 11.71 0.85
C ILE A 62 6.49 12.17 1.81
N ILE A 63 7.73 12.11 1.35
CA ILE A 63 8.90 12.67 2.02
C ILE A 63 9.35 13.86 1.18
N ALA A 64 9.30 15.06 1.75
CA ALA A 64 9.82 16.26 1.10
C ALA A 64 11.13 16.66 1.79
N TYR A 65 12.22 16.76 1.04
CA TYR A 65 13.47 17.34 1.51
C TYR A 65 13.54 18.79 1.04
N LEU A 66 13.69 19.70 1.99
CA LEU A 66 13.86 21.13 1.74
C LEU A 66 15.32 21.50 1.97
N ALA A 67 16.00 21.90 0.90
CA ALA A 67 17.38 22.34 0.97
C ALA A 67 17.51 23.73 1.60
N LEU A 68 18.73 24.06 2.05
CA LEU A 68 19.07 25.44 2.40
C LEU A 68 19.24 26.23 1.09
N LYS A 69 18.38 27.24 0.91
CA LYS A 69 18.27 28.02 -0.34
C LYS A 69 19.62 28.51 -0.85
N GLY A 70 19.94 28.18 -2.10
CA GLY A 70 21.13 28.66 -2.80
C GLY A 70 22.44 28.03 -2.32
N THR A 71 22.38 26.92 -1.58
CA THR A 71 23.57 26.20 -1.11
C THR A 71 23.66 24.77 -1.60
N ALA A 72 22.55 24.15 -2.02
CA ALA A 72 22.59 22.79 -2.52
C ALA A 72 23.05 22.77 -3.98
N GLN A 73 24.06 21.96 -4.27
CA GLN A 73 24.41 21.64 -5.64
C GLN A 73 23.40 20.62 -6.18
N ALA A 74 23.20 20.60 -7.51
CA ALA A 74 22.32 19.63 -8.13
C ALA A 74 22.71 18.18 -7.77
N THR A 75 24.00 17.89 -7.67
CA THR A 75 24.52 16.58 -7.24
C THR A 75 24.06 16.18 -5.85
N ASP A 76 23.99 17.13 -4.91
CA ASP A 76 23.54 16.86 -3.54
C ASP A 76 22.07 16.43 -3.53
N LEU A 77 21.25 17.05 -4.40
CA LEU A 77 19.83 16.70 -4.53
C LEU A 77 19.66 15.28 -5.12
N TYR A 78 20.49 14.89 -6.08
CA TYR A 78 20.49 13.51 -6.61
C TYR A 78 20.98 12.50 -5.56
N ASP A 79 21.99 12.85 -4.76
CA ASP A 79 22.44 12.00 -3.66
C ASP A 79 21.32 11.78 -2.63
N ILE A 80 20.52 12.81 -2.31
CA ILE A 80 19.34 12.64 -1.45
C ILE A 80 18.33 11.68 -2.09
N LYS A 81 18.00 11.86 -3.38
CA LYS A 81 17.07 10.98 -4.10
C LYS A 81 17.52 9.52 -4.05
N ASP A 82 18.77 9.25 -4.41
CA ASP A 82 19.31 7.90 -4.50
C ASP A 82 19.40 7.24 -3.13
N ASN A 83 19.88 7.95 -2.11
CA ASN A 83 20.02 7.41 -0.77
C ASN A 83 18.67 7.13 -0.09
N VAL A 84 17.70 8.04 -0.22
CA VAL A 84 16.34 7.81 0.30
C VAL A 84 15.69 6.65 -0.46
N THR A 85 15.80 6.61 -1.79
CA THR A 85 15.29 5.48 -2.58
C THR A 85 15.92 4.15 -2.15
N ALA A 86 17.25 4.11 -2.04
CA ALA A 86 18.01 2.96 -1.58
C ALA A 86 17.61 2.49 -0.16
N ALA A 87 17.22 3.43 0.70
CA ALA A 87 16.75 3.10 2.03
C ALA A 87 15.33 2.50 2.01
N PHE A 88 14.42 3.01 1.18
CA PHE A 88 13.00 2.65 1.25
C PHE A 88 12.53 1.63 0.21
N TRP A 89 13.26 1.35 -0.87
CA TRP A 89 12.78 0.47 -1.96
C TRP A 89 12.36 -0.94 -1.51
N ARG A 90 12.94 -1.47 -0.43
CA ARG A 90 12.56 -2.78 0.11
C ARG A 90 11.27 -2.74 0.92
N GLY A 91 10.86 -1.58 1.40
CA GLY A 91 9.78 -1.39 2.35
C GLY A 91 10.20 -0.77 3.69
N LEU A 92 9.30 -0.86 4.67
CA LEU A 92 9.46 -0.27 5.99
C LEU A 92 8.89 -1.20 7.08
N GLN A 93 9.71 -1.53 8.07
CA GLN A 93 9.24 -2.19 9.29
C GLN A 93 8.53 -1.15 10.18
N VAL A 94 7.29 -1.44 10.56
CA VAL A 94 6.50 -0.66 11.51
C VAL A 94 5.96 -1.60 12.59
N LYS A 95 6.54 -1.55 13.78
CA LYS A 95 6.27 -2.50 14.88
C LYS A 95 6.47 -3.95 14.44
N ASP A 96 5.40 -4.76 14.42
CA ASP A 96 5.32 -6.16 14.04
C ASP A 96 5.01 -6.37 12.54
N ARG A 97 4.76 -5.29 11.79
CA ARG A 97 4.36 -5.36 10.38
C ARG A 97 5.46 -4.85 9.46
N TYR A 98 5.62 -5.50 8.32
CA TYR A 98 6.47 -5.01 7.22
C TYR A 98 5.58 -4.45 6.11
N LEU A 99 5.73 -3.16 5.80
CA LEU A 99 5.00 -2.48 4.74
C LEU A 99 5.83 -2.48 3.46
N TYR A 100 5.26 -3.01 2.38
CA TYR A 100 5.87 -3.00 1.06
C TYR A 100 5.32 -1.81 0.27
N PHE A 101 6.23 -1.03 -0.32
CA PHE A 101 5.84 0.04 -1.25
C PHE A 101 5.64 -0.55 -2.64
N GLU A 102 4.62 -0.05 -3.35
CA GLU A 102 4.35 -0.45 -4.73
C GLU A 102 5.44 0.11 -5.66
N GLU A 103 5.91 1.31 -5.36
CA GLU A 103 7.03 1.97 -6.02
C GLU A 103 7.71 2.96 -5.07
N VAL A 104 8.87 3.47 -5.50
CA VAL A 104 9.51 4.64 -4.91
C VAL A 104 9.88 5.56 -6.06
N SER A 105 9.20 6.69 -6.15
CA SER A 105 9.45 7.70 -7.19
C SER A 105 9.98 8.97 -6.54
N SER A 106 10.86 9.69 -7.24
CA SER A 106 11.42 10.94 -6.73
C SER A 106 11.49 11.99 -7.82
N ASP A 107 11.12 13.21 -7.47
CA ASP A 107 11.16 14.36 -8.36
C ASP A 107 11.76 15.58 -7.65
N THR A 108 12.12 16.61 -8.42
CA THR A 108 12.53 17.91 -7.87
C THR A 108 11.62 18.97 -8.43
N ASP A 109 10.99 19.72 -7.52
CA ASP A 109 10.46 21.02 -7.89
C ASP A 109 11.64 21.99 -7.83
N THR A 110 11.93 22.66 -8.94
CA THR A 110 13.00 23.66 -9.04
C THR A 110 12.47 25.06 -9.33
N GLU A 111 11.16 25.22 -9.53
CA GLU A 111 10.59 26.49 -10.03
C GLU A 111 10.51 27.55 -8.92
N GLU A 112 10.22 27.15 -7.67
CA GLU A 112 10.05 28.09 -6.56
C GLU A 112 10.98 27.81 -5.36
N ALA A 113 11.36 26.56 -5.14
CA ALA A 113 12.20 26.13 -4.04
C ALA A 113 13.00 24.89 -4.42
N GLU A 114 14.21 24.71 -3.88
CA GLU A 114 14.99 23.47 -4.05
C GLU A 114 14.38 22.35 -3.18
N ILE A 115 13.29 21.74 -3.66
CA ILE A 115 12.57 20.69 -2.94
C ILE A 115 12.67 19.38 -3.70
N VAL A 116 13.11 18.33 -3.00
CA VAL A 116 13.03 16.96 -3.49
C VAL A 116 11.80 16.30 -2.89
N TYR A 117 10.91 15.80 -3.74
CA TYR A 117 9.77 14.99 -3.32
C TYR A 117 10.08 13.51 -3.58
N ILE A 118 9.86 12.66 -2.58
CA ILE A 118 9.85 11.21 -2.73
C ILE A 118 8.45 10.71 -2.38
N GLN A 119 7.85 9.96 -3.29
CA GLN A 119 6.51 9.40 -3.16
C GLN A 119 6.59 7.88 -3.07
N LEU A 120 5.91 7.32 -2.07
CA LEU A 120 5.92 5.90 -1.75
C LEU A 120 4.48 5.42 -1.52
N PRO A 121 3.75 5.05 -2.59
CA PRO A 121 2.43 4.44 -2.46
C PRO A 121 2.55 3.02 -1.88
N PHE A 122 1.60 2.65 -1.01
CA PHE A 122 1.50 1.31 -0.44
C PHE A 122 0.08 1.00 0.00
N LYS A 123 -0.24 -0.29 0.05
CA LYS A 123 -1.53 -0.79 0.52
C LYS A 123 -1.35 -1.81 1.62
N TYR A 124 -2.24 -1.79 2.62
CA TYR A 124 -2.30 -2.84 3.63
C TYR A 124 -3.72 -3.07 4.12
N TYR A 125 -4.00 -4.32 4.49
CA TYR A 125 -5.24 -4.68 5.16
C TYR A 125 -5.13 -4.47 6.67
N ASP A 126 -6.22 -3.97 7.23
CA ASP A 126 -6.44 -4.00 8.66
C ASP A 126 -7.78 -4.63 9.00
N THR A 127 -7.90 -5.06 10.24
CA THR A 127 -9.15 -5.56 10.80
C THR A 127 -9.52 -4.66 11.97
N ASP A 128 -10.78 -4.22 12.01
CA ASP A 128 -11.29 -3.58 13.21
C ASP A 128 -11.57 -4.68 14.24
N PHE A 129 -11.06 -4.49 15.45
CA PHE A 129 -11.33 -5.38 16.59
C PHE A 129 -12.64 -5.02 17.32
N GLY A 130 -13.43 -4.09 16.77
CA GLY A 130 -14.68 -3.62 17.36
C GLY A 130 -15.80 -4.67 17.29
N GLU A 131 -16.65 -4.70 18.31
CA GLU A 131 -17.87 -5.51 18.33
C GLU A 131 -18.72 -5.21 17.09
N LYS A 132 -19.38 -6.23 16.54
CA LYS A 132 -20.32 -6.08 15.42
C LYS A 132 -21.46 -5.15 15.84
N GLU A 133 -21.33 -3.85 15.60
CA GLU A 133 -22.49 -2.96 15.66
C GLU A 133 -23.45 -3.39 14.54
N GLU A 134 -24.71 -3.64 14.88
CA GLU A 134 -25.77 -3.88 13.91
C GLU A 134 -25.97 -2.61 13.09
N LEU A 135 -25.24 -2.50 11.97
CA LEU A 135 -25.32 -1.35 11.07
C LEU A 135 -26.78 -1.16 10.60
N PRO A 136 -27.33 0.07 10.67
CA PRO A 136 -28.64 0.33 10.09
C PRO A 136 -28.62 -0.02 8.60
N LYS A 137 -29.60 -0.81 8.16
CA LYS A 137 -29.73 -1.39 6.81
C LYS A 137 -30.08 -0.35 5.73
N ILE A 138 -29.38 0.78 5.68
CA ILE A 138 -29.48 1.70 4.54
C ILE A 138 -28.35 1.34 3.57
N PHE A 139 -28.62 0.33 2.74
CA PHE A 139 -27.70 -0.08 1.69
C PHE A 139 -27.95 0.76 0.44
N ASN A 140 -26.89 1.38 -0.11
CA ASN A 140 -26.93 1.92 -1.47
C ASN A 140 -27.14 0.78 -2.47
N ILE A 141 -28.07 0.93 -3.42
CA ILE A 141 -28.48 -0.12 -4.38
C ILE A 141 -27.27 -0.72 -5.12
N HIS A 142 -26.27 0.09 -5.48
CA HIS A 142 -25.04 -0.37 -6.14
C HIS A 142 -24.12 -1.27 -5.29
N GLN A 143 -24.22 -1.25 -3.97
CA GLN A 143 -23.45 -2.18 -3.12
C GLN A 143 -24.11 -3.56 -3.02
N GLN A 144 -25.41 -3.65 -3.32
CA GLN A 144 -26.13 -4.93 -3.28
C GLN A 144 -25.72 -5.87 -4.43
N GLU A 145 -25.38 -5.31 -5.60
CA GLU A 145 -25.01 -6.09 -6.79
C GLU A 145 -23.66 -6.81 -6.60
N LYS A 146 -22.62 -6.10 -6.15
CA LYS A 146 -21.29 -6.70 -5.85
C LYS A 146 -21.33 -7.76 -4.74
N ILE A 147 -22.15 -7.55 -3.71
CA ILE A 147 -22.29 -8.51 -2.61
C ILE A 147 -23.02 -9.79 -3.07
N ARG A 148 -24.00 -9.66 -3.98
CA ARG A 148 -24.70 -10.81 -4.57
C ARG A 148 -23.78 -11.64 -5.45
N GLU A 149 -23.00 -11.00 -6.33
CA GLU A 149 -22.03 -11.69 -7.18
C GLU A 149 -21.01 -12.47 -6.33
N THR A 150 -20.53 -11.89 -5.23
CA THR A 150 -19.58 -12.58 -4.34
C THR A 150 -20.22 -13.75 -3.57
N LYS A 151 -21.52 -13.67 -3.23
CA LYS A 151 -22.24 -14.76 -2.55
C LYS A 151 -22.59 -15.91 -3.48
N GLU A 152 -22.91 -15.64 -4.74
CA GLU A 152 -23.14 -16.69 -5.73
C GLU A 152 -21.85 -17.48 -6.01
N ILE A 153 -20.70 -16.79 -6.10
CA ILE A 153 -19.39 -17.44 -6.25
C ILE A 153 -19.05 -18.31 -5.02
N HIS A 154 -19.39 -17.87 -3.80
CA HIS A 154 -19.08 -18.64 -2.59
C HIS A 154 -20.02 -19.84 -2.41
N CYS A 155 -21.31 -19.71 -2.71
CA CYS A 155 -22.27 -20.81 -2.62
C CYS A 155 -22.06 -21.90 -3.69
N GLU A 156 -21.53 -21.56 -4.87
CA GLU A 156 -21.20 -22.58 -5.90
C GLU A 156 -19.93 -23.40 -5.56
N SER A 157 -19.11 -22.94 -4.62
CA SER A 157 -17.87 -23.61 -4.20
C SER A 157 -18.02 -24.62 -3.05
N GLU A 158 -19.19 -24.69 -2.41
CA GLU A 158 -19.45 -25.59 -1.27
C GLU A 158 -20.15 -26.91 -1.66
N ASN A 159 -19.88 -27.43 -2.85
CA ASN A 159 -20.24 -28.80 -3.20
C ASN A 159 -18.96 -29.62 -3.46
N PRO A 160 -18.57 -30.57 -2.60
CA PRO A 160 -17.35 -31.35 -2.75
C PRO A 160 -17.59 -32.46 -3.78
N GLY A 161 -17.70 -32.07 -5.05
CA GLY A 161 -17.85 -32.96 -6.18
C GLY A 161 -17.05 -32.41 -7.35
N LYS A 162 -15.82 -32.92 -7.53
CA LYS A 162 -14.87 -32.71 -8.64
C LYS A 162 -15.29 -31.61 -9.64
N LEU A 163 -14.68 -30.42 -9.50
CA LEU A 163 -14.71 -29.36 -10.50
C LEU A 163 -14.32 -29.92 -11.87
N THR A 164 -15.10 -29.62 -12.91
CA THR A 164 -14.77 -30.02 -14.28
C THR A 164 -13.67 -29.14 -14.86
N LYS A 165 -12.94 -29.64 -15.88
CA LYS A 165 -11.83 -28.93 -16.53
C LYS A 165 -12.23 -27.52 -17.02
N GLU A 166 -13.48 -27.36 -17.46
CA GLU A 166 -14.03 -26.10 -17.94
C GLU A 166 -14.27 -25.10 -16.81
N GLN A 167 -14.76 -25.55 -15.65
CA GLN A 167 -14.97 -24.71 -14.47
C GLN A 167 -13.63 -24.20 -13.90
N VAL A 168 -12.59 -25.04 -13.92
CA VAL A 168 -11.24 -24.65 -13.48
C VAL A 168 -10.64 -23.61 -14.43
N LEU A 169 -10.83 -23.76 -15.75
CA LEU A 169 -10.35 -22.79 -16.73
C LEU A 169 -11.06 -21.44 -16.62
N GLU A 170 -12.36 -21.43 -16.34
CA GLU A 170 -13.12 -20.19 -16.21
C GLU A 170 -12.76 -19.45 -14.90
N ILE A 171 -12.53 -20.18 -13.80
CA ILE A 171 -12.00 -19.60 -12.56
C ILE A 171 -10.62 -18.96 -12.80
N MET A 172 -9.70 -19.67 -13.48
CA MET A 172 -8.38 -19.11 -13.81
C MET A 172 -8.48 -17.87 -14.72
N ARG A 173 -9.47 -17.82 -15.62
CA ARG A 173 -9.70 -16.66 -16.49
C ARG A 173 -10.21 -15.46 -15.69
N LEU A 174 -11.20 -15.66 -14.82
CA LEU A 174 -11.79 -14.62 -13.97
C LEU A 174 -10.78 -14.09 -12.94
N GLU A 175 -9.95 -14.96 -12.38
CA GLU A 175 -8.87 -14.55 -11.47
C GLU A 175 -7.82 -13.69 -12.17
N LYS A 176 -7.49 -14.01 -13.44
CA LYS A 176 -6.59 -13.20 -14.28
C LYS A 176 -7.18 -11.84 -14.65
N GLU A 177 -8.48 -11.77 -14.89
CA GLU A 177 -9.20 -10.51 -15.17
C GLU A 177 -9.37 -9.65 -13.90
N SER A 178 -9.42 -10.25 -12.71
CA SER A 178 -9.52 -9.56 -11.41
C SER A 178 -8.20 -9.00 -10.87
N GLY A 179 -7.06 -9.30 -11.52
CA GLY A 179 -5.74 -8.80 -11.12
C GLY A 179 -5.17 -9.45 -9.85
N VAL A 180 -5.76 -10.55 -9.37
CA VAL A 180 -5.35 -11.25 -8.15
C VAL A 180 -4.42 -12.41 -8.49
N PHE A 181 -3.23 -12.16 -9.05
CA PHE A 181 -2.13 -13.14 -8.91
C PHE A 181 -0.75 -12.48 -9.05
N ASN A 182 0.05 -12.62 -7.99
CA ASN A 182 1.50 -12.44 -7.99
C ASN A 182 2.11 -13.63 -7.22
N HIS A 183 2.12 -14.84 -7.82
CA HIS A 183 3.24 -15.80 -7.71
C HIS A 183 3.04 -17.12 -8.51
N SER A 184 4.12 -17.46 -9.22
CA SER A 184 4.58 -18.75 -9.76
C SER A 184 3.69 -19.52 -10.74
N GLU A 185 3.99 -19.36 -12.03
CA GLU A 185 3.57 -20.26 -13.13
C GLU A 185 3.87 -21.74 -12.85
N GLU A 186 4.86 -22.05 -12.01
CA GLU A 186 5.21 -23.42 -11.60
C GLU A 186 4.05 -24.19 -10.95
N LYS A 187 3.15 -23.52 -10.23
CA LYS A 187 2.00 -24.17 -9.57
C LYS A 187 0.88 -24.50 -10.54
N ILE A 188 0.76 -23.73 -11.62
CA ILE A 188 -0.20 -23.96 -12.71
C ILE A 188 0.26 -25.15 -13.57
N GLU A 189 1.57 -25.28 -13.78
CA GLU A 189 2.14 -26.37 -14.57
C GLU A 189 2.09 -27.73 -13.83
N GLN A 190 2.25 -27.72 -12.51
CA GLN A 190 2.01 -28.90 -11.65
C GLN A 190 0.56 -29.39 -11.73
N LEU A 191 -0.42 -28.48 -11.64
CA LEU A 191 -1.84 -28.81 -11.71
C LEU A 191 -2.27 -29.30 -13.10
N LYS A 192 -1.63 -28.83 -14.17
CA LYS A 192 -1.84 -29.36 -15.53
C LYS A 192 -1.31 -30.79 -15.69
N GLY A 193 -0.15 -31.10 -15.11
CA GLY A 193 0.44 -32.45 -15.17
C GLY A 193 -0.37 -33.52 -14.42
N GLU A 194 -1.06 -33.15 -13.34
CA GLU A 194 -1.94 -34.06 -12.59
C GLU A 194 -3.28 -34.33 -13.30
N LEU A 195 -3.72 -33.42 -14.18
CA LEU A 195 -4.98 -33.50 -14.93
C LEU A 195 -4.86 -34.21 -16.29
N GLU A 196 -3.66 -34.60 -16.72
CA GLU A 196 -3.42 -35.38 -17.95
C GLU A 196 -3.18 -36.88 -17.70
N ASN A 197 -2.96 -37.28 -16.44
CA ASN A 197 -2.69 -38.67 -16.04
C ASN A 197 -3.83 -39.32 -15.23
N GLY A 198 -5.02 -38.71 -15.18
CA GLY A 198 -6.20 -39.20 -14.44
C GLY A 198 -7.40 -39.45 -15.33
#